data_AF-A0A699ZNX8-F1
#
_entry.id   AF-A0A699ZNX8-F1
#
_cell.length_a   1.000
_cell.length_b   1.000
_cell.length_c   1.000
_cell.angle_alpha   90.00
_cell.angle_beta   90.00
_cell.angle_gamma   90.00
#
_symmetry.space_group_name_H-M   'P 1'
#
loop_
_entity.id
_entity.type
_entity.pdbx_description
1 polymer ?
#
loop_
_entity_poly.entity_id
_entity_poly.type
_entity_poly.pdbx_seq_one_letter_code
_entity_poly.pdbx_strand_id
1 'polypeptide(L)'
;MQTSAKAVGRHLSAVSTTDAAGNKVFCFSFVSVLPAQPTHHCATADLYKLELPIPIACRYSILYARMSNGRNLNVNFEVPVIAQDRVSLKLANLGLNRQAGAGKGGDKPGAGVCLALNFPCATLDTFCWPQNGLC
;
A
#
# COMPACT_ATOMS: atom_id res chain seq x y z
N MET A 1 16.34 26.33 -19.23
CA MET A 1 15.57 25.94 -18.03
C MET A 1 15.91 24.49 -17.72
N GLN A 2 16.65 24.25 -16.65
CA GLN A 2 17.02 22.91 -16.17
C GLN A 2 15.80 22.22 -15.56
N THR A 3 15.44 21.03 -16.02
CA THR A 3 14.71 20.05 -15.21
C THR A 3 15.72 19.01 -14.73
N SER A 4 16.27 19.27 -13.55
CA SER A 4 17.14 18.36 -12.82
C SER A 4 16.31 17.15 -12.38
N ALA A 5 16.68 15.96 -12.84
CA ALA A 5 16.16 14.70 -12.33
C ALA A 5 16.63 14.54 -10.88
N LYS A 6 15.74 14.83 -9.93
CA LYS A 6 15.98 14.67 -8.50
C LYS A 6 15.44 13.30 -8.08
N ALA A 7 16.32 12.49 -7.50
CA ALA A 7 16.08 11.11 -7.08
C ALA A 7 14.72 10.95 -6.36
N VAL A 8 13.83 10.14 -6.95
CA VAL A 8 12.51 9.83 -6.39
C VAL A 8 12.68 8.68 -5.40
N GLY A 9 12.73 9.01 -4.11
CA GLY A 9 12.33 8.07 -3.08
C GLY A 9 10.93 7.56 -3.45
N ARG A 10 10.76 6.24 -3.52
CA ARG A 10 9.53 5.60 -3.99
C ARG A 10 8.38 5.89 -3.01
N HIS A 11 7.72 7.02 -3.18
CA HIS A 11 6.47 7.33 -2.49
C HIS A 11 5.34 6.57 -3.17
N LEU A 12 4.62 5.73 -2.43
CA LEU A 12 3.38 5.13 -2.90
C LEU A 12 2.28 6.19 -2.86
N SER A 13 2.06 6.91 -3.97
CA SER A 13 0.92 7.81 -4.09
C SER A 13 -0.38 7.00 -4.16
N ALA A 14 -1.31 7.25 -3.24
CA ALA A 14 -2.64 6.65 -3.26
C ALA A 14 -3.62 7.52 -4.04
N VAL A 15 -4.51 6.89 -4.82
CA VAL A 15 -5.69 7.55 -5.37
C VAL A 15 -6.85 7.32 -4.41
N SER A 16 -7.54 8.40 -4.00
CA SER A 16 -8.73 8.31 -3.16
C SER A 16 -10.01 8.28 -4.01
N THR A 17 -10.91 7.38 -3.69
CA THR A 17 -12.28 7.32 -4.22
C THR A 17 -13.28 7.11 -3.09
N THR A 18 -14.56 7.12 -3.42
CA THR A 18 -15.65 6.78 -2.48
C THR A 18 -16.34 5.53 -3.00
N ASP A 19 -16.62 4.56 -2.12
CA ASP A 19 -17.39 3.37 -2.51
C ASP A 19 -18.91 3.63 -2.49
N ALA A 20 -19.68 2.64 -2.93
CA ALA A 20 -21.15 2.73 -3.00
C ALA A 20 -21.82 2.96 -1.63
N ALA A 21 -21.13 2.64 -0.54
CA ALA A 21 -21.60 2.86 0.83
C ALA A 21 -21.13 4.22 1.40
N GLY A 22 -20.44 5.04 0.60
CA GLY A 22 -19.95 6.35 1.03
C GLY A 22 -18.61 6.33 1.76
N ASN A 23 -17.93 5.18 1.85
CA ASN A 23 -16.65 5.09 2.55
C ASN A 23 -15.51 5.60 1.68
N LYS A 24 -14.50 6.22 2.31
CA LYS A 24 -13.28 6.63 1.62
C LYS A 24 -12.40 5.41 1.36
N VAL A 25 -12.01 5.23 0.10
CA VAL A 25 -11.15 4.14 -0.35
C VAL A 25 -9.85 4.71 -0.91
N PHE A 26 -8.72 4.24 -0.41
CA PHE A 26 -7.38 4.66 -0.84
C PHE A 26 -6.69 3.49 -1.54
N CYS A 27 -6.39 3.65 -2.83
CA CYS A 27 -5.76 2.64 -3.66
C CYS A 27 -4.30 2.98 -3.96
N PHE A 28 -3.39 2.15 -3.47
CA PHE A 28 -1.95 2.22 -3.69
C PHE A 28 -1.57 1.34 -4.87
N SER A 29 -0.77 1.86 -5.80
CA SER A 29 -0.30 1.11 -6.97
C SER A 29 1.15 0.67 -6.79
N PHE A 30 1.46 -0.57 -7.15
CA PHE A 30 2.84 -1.04 -7.19
C PHE A 30 3.39 -0.94 -8.60
N VAL A 31 4.58 -0.33 -8.72
CA VAL A 31 5.34 -0.32 -9.97
C VAL A 31 6.44 -1.36 -9.86
N SER A 32 6.43 -2.37 -10.73
CA SER A 32 7.56 -3.28 -10.83
C SER A 32 8.70 -2.57 -11.54
N VAL A 33 9.91 -2.65 -10.99
CA VAL A 33 11.11 -2.17 -11.66
C VAL A 33 11.96 -3.37 -12.02
N LEU A 34 12.53 -3.34 -13.22
CA LEU A 34 13.50 -4.34 -13.64
C LEU A 34 14.69 -4.32 -12.65
N PRO A 35 15.08 -5.46 -12.04
CA PRO A 35 16.22 -5.54 -11.17
C PRO A 35 17.48 -5.25 -11.97
N ALA A 36 18.39 -4.49 -11.36
CA ALA A 36 19.66 -4.13 -11.97
C ALA A 36 20.53 -5.36 -12.29
N GLN A 37 20.36 -6.45 -11.54
CA GLN A 37 21.02 -7.73 -11.78
C GLN A 37 19.98 -8.83 -11.97
N PRO A 38 19.62 -9.17 -13.22
CA PRO A 38 18.59 -10.17 -13.53
C PRO A 38 18.91 -11.58 -13.00
N THR A 39 20.19 -11.89 -12.77
CA THR A 39 20.66 -13.20 -12.29
C THR A 39 20.71 -13.31 -10.77
N HIS A 40 20.50 -12.22 -10.03
CA HIS A 40 20.49 -12.24 -8.58
C HIS A 40 19.24 -12.96 -8.05
N HIS A 41 19.35 -13.71 -6.95
CA HIS A 41 18.23 -14.49 -6.40
C HIS A 41 17.00 -13.63 -6.01
N CYS A 42 17.21 -12.35 -5.67
CA CYS A 42 16.12 -11.40 -5.43
C CYS A 42 15.39 -10.93 -6.71
N ALA A 43 15.92 -11.19 -7.90
CA ALA A 43 15.36 -10.72 -9.17
C ALA A 43 14.02 -11.38 -9.53
N THR A 44 13.74 -12.53 -8.93
CA THR A 44 12.51 -13.32 -9.09
C THR A 44 11.63 -13.31 -7.84
N ALA A 45 11.96 -12.50 -6.83
CA ALA A 45 11.18 -12.43 -5.61
C ALA A 45 9.82 -11.75 -5.88
N ASP A 46 8.75 -12.42 -5.48
CA ASP A 46 7.40 -11.85 -5.50
C ASP A 46 7.15 -11.03 -4.24
N LEU A 47 6.39 -9.94 -4.37
CA LEU A 47 5.92 -9.20 -3.21
C LEU A 47 4.77 -10.00 -2.59
N TYR A 48 5.09 -10.73 -1.53
CA TYR A 48 4.13 -11.60 -0.84
C TYR A 48 3.33 -10.87 0.25
N LYS A 49 3.97 -9.92 0.93
CA LYS A 49 3.42 -9.24 2.11
C LYS A 49 3.75 -7.75 2.07
N LEU A 50 2.79 -6.93 2.47
CA LEU A 50 2.96 -5.52 2.80
C LEU A 50 2.76 -5.34 4.30
N GLU A 51 3.66 -4.58 4.92
CA GLU A 51 3.52 -4.15 6.32
C GLU A 51 3.52 -2.63 6.37
N LEU A 52 2.50 -2.05 7.02
CA LEU A 52 2.33 -0.60 7.15
C LEU A 52 2.19 -0.25 8.63
N PRO A 53 3.02 0.63 9.19
CA PRO A 53 2.82 1.13 10.54
C PRO A 53 1.63 2.10 10.55
N ILE A 54 0.72 1.91 11.51
CA ILE A 54 -0.43 2.80 11.74
C ILE A 54 -0.55 3.12 13.23
N PRO A 55 -1.17 4.25 13.63
CA PRO A 55 -1.48 4.50 15.04
C PRO A 55 -2.34 3.38 15.62
N ILE A 56 -2.12 3.00 16.89
CA ILE A 56 -2.88 1.92 17.54
C ILE A 56 -4.40 2.18 17.49
N ALA A 57 -4.81 3.44 17.68
CA ALA A 57 -6.21 3.86 17.63
C ALA A 57 -6.89 3.61 16.27
N CYS A 58 -6.11 3.55 15.18
CA CYS A 58 -6.63 3.38 13.82
C CYS A 58 -6.89 1.91 13.43
N ARG A 59 -6.58 0.95 14.30
CA ARG A 59 -6.72 -0.49 14.00
C ARG A 59 -8.12 -0.87 13.52
N TYR A 60 -9.15 -0.28 14.13
CA TYR A 60 -10.56 -0.56 13.83
C TYR A 60 -11.14 0.35 12.73
N SER A 61 -10.35 1.28 12.21
CA SER A 61 -10.76 2.16 11.10
C SER A 61 -10.69 1.48 9.73
N ILE A 62 -10.06 0.31 9.61
CA ILE A 62 -10.01 -0.46 8.37
C ILE A 62 -11.30 -1.26 8.21
N LEU A 63 -12.12 -0.89 7.23
CA LEU A 63 -13.34 -1.63 6.91
C LEU A 63 -13.03 -2.89 6.08
N TYR A 64 -12.19 -2.74 5.07
CA TYR A 64 -11.69 -3.84 4.26
C TYR A 64 -10.39 -3.45 3.56
N ALA A 65 -9.62 -4.48 3.20
CA ALA A 65 -8.50 -4.39 2.28
C ALA A 65 -8.76 -5.30 1.08
N ARG A 66 -8.47 -4.81 -0.13
CA ARG A 66 -8.60 -5.61 -1.36
C ARG A 66 -7.49 -5.28 -2.34
N MET A 67 -7.19 -6.22 -3.21
CA MET A 67 -6.41 -5.94 -4.41
C MET A 67 -7.22 -5.08 -5.39
N SER A 68 -6.54 -4.36 -6.28
CA SER A 68 -7.19 -3.58 -7.34
C SER A 68 -8.06 -4.41 -8.29
N ASN A 69 -7.83 -5.73 -8.37
CA ASN A 69 -8.66 -6.68 -9.11
C ASN A 69 -9.92 -7.16 -8.33
N GLY A 70 -10.20 -6.58 -7.15
CA GLY A 70 -11.36 -6.93 -6.33
C GLY A 70 -11.15 -8.08 -5.35
N ARG A 71 -10.01 -8.79 -5.38
CA ARG A 71 -9.72 -9.87 -4.43
C ARG A 71 -9.54 -9.32 -3.02
N ASN A 72 -10.34 -9.80 -2.07
CA ASN A 72 -10.20 -9.43 -0.66
C ASN A 72 -8.87 -9.89 -0.08
N LEU A 73 -8.31 -9.07 0.80
CA LEU A 73 -7.08 -9.35 1.54
C LEU A 73 -7.42 -9.58 3.00
N ASN A 74 -6.68 -10.50 3.63
CA ASN A 74 -6.78 -10.69 5.06
C ASN A 74 -6.00 -9.57 5.78
N VAL A 75 -6.69 -8.85 6.66
CA VAL A 75 -6.15 -7.78 7.49
C VAL A 75 -5.67 -8.41 8.79
N ASN A 76 -4.35 -8.47 8.97
CA ASN A 76 -3.75 -8.92 10.23
C ASN A 76 -2.97 -7.77 10.87
N PHE A 77 -2.75 -7.88 12.17
CA PHE A 77 -1.93 -6.93 12.92
C PHE A 77 -0.87 -7.68 13.69
N GLU A 78 0.30 -7.08 13.85
CA GLU A 78 1.22 -7.57 14.89
C GLU A 78 0.68 -7.32 16.29
N VAL A 79 1.31 -7.97 17.26
CA VAL A 79 1.09 -7.68 18.68
C VAL A 79 1.52 -6.23 18.92
N PRO A 80 0.63 -5.34 19.40
CA PRO A 80 0.97 -3.94 19.62
C PRO A 80 2.08 -3.81 20.67
N VAL A 81 3.09 -2.99 20.37
CA VAL A 81 4.09 -2.57 21.36
C VAL A 81 3.68 -1.19 21.86
N ILE A 82 3.05 -1.13 23.03
CA ILE A 82 2.40 0.09 23.57
C ILE A 82 3.37 1.29 23.60
N ALA A 83 4.65 1.05 23.89
CA ALA A 83 5.69 2.08 23.93
C ALA A 83 5.90 2.82 22.59
N GLN A 84 5.38 2.30 21.47
CA GLN A 84 5.57 2.89 20.14
C GLN A 84 4.33 3.62 19.60
N ASP A 85 3.19 3.59 20.32
CA ASP A 85 1.88 4.13 19.91
C ASP A 85 1.44 3.76 18.47
N ARG A 86 1.99 2.64 17.96
CA ARG A 86 1.72 2.13 16.62
C ARG A 86 1.57 0.62 16.61
N VAL A 87 0.94 0.12 15.55
CA VAL A 87 0.86 -1.29 15.22
C VAL A 87 1.12 -1.47 13.73
N SER A 88 1.85 -2.50 13.35
CA SER A 88 2.00 -2.86 11.94
C SER A 88 0.77 -3.63 11.44
N LEU A 89 0.04 -3.01 10.52
CA LEU A 89 -0.91 -3.68 9.63
C LEU A 89 -0.15 -4.61 8.69
N LYS A 90 -0.62 -5.84 8.54
CA LYS A 90 -0.04 -6.88 7.69
C LYS A 90 -1.06 -7.36 6.67
N LEU A 91 -0.73 -7.18 5.41
CA LEU A 91 -1.49 -7.69 4.27
C LEU A 91 -0.64 -8.73 3.56
N ALA A 92 -1.00 -10.00 3.71
CA ALA A 92 -0.25 -11.12 3.14
C ALA A 92 -0.93 -11.70 1.89
N ASN A 93 -0.25 -12.63 1.22
CA ASN A 93 -0.73 -13.30 0.01
C ASN A 93 -1.04 -12.34 -1.15
N LEU A 94 -0.29 -11.23 -1.25
CA LEU A 94 -0.51 -10.23 -2.30
C LEU A 94 -0.33 -10.81 -3.71
N GLY A 95 0.49 -11.86 -3.87
CA GLY A 95 0.67 -12.56 -5.14
C GLY A 95 1.13 -11.63 -6.26
N LEU A 96 1.83 -10.56 -5.88
CA LEU A 96 2.31 -9.54 -6.79
C LEU A 96 3.61 -10.01 -7.39
N ASN A 97 3.51 -10.68 -8.54
CA ASN A 97 4.66 -11.02 -9.34
C ASN A 97 5.13 -9.82 -10.18
N ARG A 98 6.36 -9.88 -10.71
CA ARG A 98 6.94 -8.81 -11.54
C ARG A 98 6.06 -8.42 -12.74
N GLN A 99 5.25 -9.34 -13.25
CA GLN A 99 4.36 -9.09 -14.39
C GLN A 99 3.07 -8.36 -13.99
N ALA A 100 2.62 -8.52 -12.74
CA ALA A 100 1.42 -7.85 -12.23
C ALA A 100 1.66 -6.36 -11.96
N GLY A 101 2.88 -5.97 -11.57
CA GLY A 101 3.26 -4.57 -11.36
C GLY A 101 3.75 -3.84 -12.61
N ALA A 102 3.97 -4.56 -13.72
CA ALA A 102 4.19 -3.98 -15.04
C ALA A 102 2.84 -3.98 -15.75
N GLY A 103 2.10 -2.87 -15.73
CA GLY A 103 0.91 -2.73 -16.56
C GLY A 103 1.20 -3.27 -17.97
N LYS A 104 0.38 -4.18 -18.48
CA LYS A 104 0.49 -4.59 -19.89
C LYS A 104 0.17 -3.37 -20.75
N GLY A 105 1.22 -2.70 -21.25
CA GLY A 105 1.15 -1.42 -21.96
C GLY A 105 1.42 -0.25 -21.02
N GLY A 106 2.29 0.67 -21.46
CA GLY A 106 2.97 1.71 -20.68
C GLY A 106 2.13 2.74 -19.91
N ASP A 107 0.83 2.53 -19.72
CA ASP A 107 -0.09 3.48 -19.05
C ASP A 107 -1.09 2.82 -18.08
N LYS A 108 -0.98 1.52 -17.80
CA LYS A 108 -1.87 0.88 -16.81
C LYS A 108 -1.25 0.87 -15.42
N PRO A 109 -1.91 1.41 -14.38
CA PRO A 109 -1.46 1.21 -13.01
C PRO A 109 -1.35 -0.30 -12.76
N GLY A 110 -0.18 -0.73 -12.28
CA GLY A 110 0.06 -2.11 -11.90
C GLY A 110 -0.93 -2.57 -10.83
N ALA A 111 -0.90 -3.87 -10.53
CA ALA A 111 -1.66 -4.41 -9.42
C ALA A 111 -1.42 -3.58 -8.14
N GLY A 112 -2.49 -3.33 -7.41
CA GLY A 112 -2.51 -2.39 -6.29
C GLY A 112 -3.30 -2.93 -5.11
N VAL A 113 -3.19 -2.24 -3.97
CA VAL A 113 -3.93 -2.53 -2.74
C VAL A 113 -4.82 -1.35 -2.43
N CYS A 114 -6.10 -1.59 -2.18
CA CYS A 114 -7.07 -0.59 -1.77
C CYS A 114 -7.49 -0.84 -0.33
N LEU A 115 -7.49 0.23 0.47
CA LEU A 115 -7.95 0.26 1.86
C LEU A 115 -9.20 1.14 1.96
N ALA A 116 -10.28 0.59 2.49
CA ALA A 116 -11.43 1.39 2.89
C ALA A 116 -11.28 1.79 4.35
N LEU A 117 -11.31 3.09 4.59
CA LEU A 117 -11.08 3.69 5.90
C LEU A 117 -12.35 4.39 6.41
N ASN A 118 -12.55 4.31 7.72
CA ASN A 118 -13.64 4.94 8.44
C ASN A 118 -13.12 5.72 9.66
N PHE A 119 -13.99 6.47 10.32
CA PHE A 119 -13.73 7.13 11.59
C PHE A 119 -13.11 6.16 12.64
N PRO A 120 -12.16 6.60 13.48
CA PRO A 120 -11.56 7.95 13.54
C PRO A 120 -10.51 8.26 12.47
N CYS A 121 -9.96 7.27 11.77
CA CYS A 121 -8.84 7.45 10.84
C CYS A 121 -9.29 7.34 9.38
N ALA A 122 -10.21 8.19 8.95
CA ALA A 122 -10.81 8.14 7.62
C ALA A 122 -9.94 8.75 6.49
N THR A 123 -8.75 9.25 6.82
CA THR A 123 -7.81 9.87 5.87
C THR A 123 -6.42 9.27 6.03
N LEU A 124 -5.59 9.34 4.99
CA LEU A 124 -4.19 8.92 5.11
C LEU A 124 -3.40 9.75 6.12
N ASP A 125 -3.72 11.04 6.27
CA ASP A 125 -3.08 11.91 7.27
C ASP A 125 -3.27 11.39 8.69
N THR A 126 -4.44 10.82 8.98
CA THR A 126 -4.75 10.28 10.31
C THR A 126 -4.38 8.81 10.46
N PHE A 127 -4.38 8.07 9.35
CA PHE A 127 -4.17 6.62 9.32
C PHE A 127 -2.69 6.20 9.22
N CYS A 128 -1.88 6.92 8.44
CA CYS A 128 -0.46 6.59 8.25
C CYS A 128 0.36 6.97 9.48
N TRP A 129 1.45 6.26 9.73
CA TRP A 129 2.42 6.59 10.79
C TRP A 129 3.76 7.03 10.21
N PRO A 130 4.34 8.17 10.65
CA PRO A 130 3.73 9.18 11.52
C PRO A 130 2.61 9.92 10.77
N GLN A 131 1.58 10.42 11.46
CA GLN A 131 0.36 11.02 10.91
C GLN A 131 0.59 12.25 10.00
N ASN A 132 1.10 12.00 8.79
CA ASN A 132 1.56 13.00 7.82
C ASN A 132 1.11 12.67 6.38
N GLY A 133 0.25 11.66 6.23
CA GLY A 133 -0.29 11.23 4.94
C GLY A 133 0.62 10.25 4.18
N LEU A 134 1.79 9.92 4.73
CA LEU A 134 2.78 9.05 4.09
C LEU A 134 2.81 7.67 4.76
N CYS A 135 2.29 6.70 4.01
CA CYS A 135 2.49 5.27 4.16
C CYS A 135 3.48 4.82 3.05
#